data_AF-A0A444MPG3-F1
#
_entry.id   AF-A0A444MPG3-F1
#
_cell.length_a   1.000
_cell.length_b   1.000
_cell.length_c   1.000
_cell.angle_alpha   90.00
_cell.angle_beta   90.00
_cell.angle_gamma   90.00
#
_symmetry.space_group_name_H-M   'P 1'
#
loop_
_entity.id
_entity.type
_entity.pdbx_description
1 polymer ?
#
loop_
_entity_poly.entity_id
_entity_poly.type
_entity_poly.pdbx_seq_one_letter_code
_entity_poly.pdbx_strand_id
1 'polypeptide(L)'
;MPFHITITRSKSFEKRLSKDETEKILCYIDKFIRDKSGKNIDKTDYSLRYKGSTSYFNWNILRAVDKGVFRIEEDGFQSKITYEYFMYQLFIVVPIMGIGFWIFSGSYLGFLLCVGWLGGMNWLITVIRHGSMFNEITEGIDTLFIELKNNK
;
A
#
# COMPACT_ATOMS: atom_id res chain seq x y z
N MET A 1 -15.63 -13.91 -9.35
CA MET A 1 -15.27 -12.69 -8.60
C MET A 1 -13.84 -12.87 -8.11
N PRO A 2 -12.84 -12.03 -8.45
CA PRO A 2 -11.49 -12.24 -7.95
C PRO A 2 -11.44 -11.82 -6.49
N PHE A 3 -11.01 -12.70 -5.58
CA PHE A 3 -10.84 -12.41 -4.16
C PHE A 3 -9.92 -11.21 -3.96
N HIS A 4 -10.46 -10.08 -3.48
CA HIS A 4 -9.71 -8.85 -3.20
C HIS A 4 -9.16 -8.91 -1.77
N ILE A 5 -7.94 -9.42 -1.60
CA ILE A 5 -7.20 -9.24 -0.35
C ILE A 5 -6.60 -7.84 -0.39
N THR A 6 -7.41 -6.89 0.06
CA THR A 6 -7.09 -5.48 0.18
C THR A 6 -6.93 -5.14 1.65
N ILE A 7 -5.84 -4.46 2.00
CA ILE A 7 -5.71 -3.85 3.32
C ILE A 7 -5.91 -2.35 3.15
N THR A 8 -6.93 -1.85 3.85
CA THR A 8 -7.31 -0.44 3.84
C THR A 8 -6.91 0.19 5.17
N ARG A 9 -6.17 1.29 5.11
CA ARG A 9 -5.89 2.17 6.24
C ARG A 9 -6.47 3.54 5.95
N SER A 10 -7.05 4.18 6.95
CA SER A 10 -7.62 5.50 6.74
C SER A 10 -7.42 6.41 7.94
N LYS A 11 -7.19 7.70 7.66
CA LYS A 11 -7.09 8.75 8.68
C LYS A 11 -8.01 9.90 8.26
N SER A 12 -8.89 10.31 9.16
CA SER A 12 -9.74 11.49 8.98
C SER A 12 -9.02 12.75 9.44
N PHE A 13 -9.25 13.84 8.74
CA PHE A 13 -8.83 15.18 9.12
C PHE A 13 -9.92 15.88 9.90
N GLU A 14 -9.54 16.74 10.84
CA GLU A 14 -10.50 17.52 11.64
C GLU A 14 -11.31 18.52 10.79
N LYS A 15 -10.80 18.91 9.62
CA LYS A 15 -11.42 19.86 8.71
C LYS A 15 -11.56 19.32 7.30
N ARG A 16 -12.52 19.87 6.56
CA ARG A 16 -12.62 19.69 5.10
C ARG A 16 -11.46 20.40 4.42
N LEU A 17 -10.80 19.69 3.51
CA LEU A 17 -9.70 20.19 2.72
C LEU A 17 -10.21 21.05 1.57
N SER A 18 -9.59 22.21 1.37
CA SER A 18 -9.75 22.96 0.12
C SER A 18 -9.15 22.17 -1.05
N LYS A 19 -9.55 22.48 -2.29
CA LYS A 19 -8.94 21.89 -3.50
C LYS A 19 -7.42 22.12 -3.54
N ASP A 20 -6.95 23.31 -3.15
CA ASP A 20 -5.51 23.64 -3.10
C ASP A 20 -4.75 22.82 -2.04
N GLU A 21 -5.38 22.59 -0.88
CA GLU A 21 -4.80 21.75 0.20
C GLU A 21 -4.75 20.27 -0.22
N THR A 22 -5.81 19.78 -0.85
CA THR A 22 -5.89 18.43 -1.43
C THR A 22 -4.79 18.23 -2.48
N GLU A 23 -4.58 19.20 -3.36
CA GLU A 23 -3.55 19.14 -4.40
C GLU A 23 -2.13 19.13 -3.81
N LYS A 24 -1.86 19.97 -2.80
CA LYS A 24 -0.58 20.00 -2.07
C LYS A 24 -0.30 18.67 -1.38
N ILE A 25 -1.30 18.07 -0.74
CA ILE A 25 -1.17 16.74 -0.10
C ILE A 25 -0.88 15.68 -1.15
N LEU A 26 -1.63 15.63 -2.26
CA LEU A 26 -1.38 14.66 -3.32
C LEU A 26 0.01 14.85 -3.95
N CYS A 27 0.49 16.09 -4.05
CA CYS A 27 1.85 16.39 -4.52
C CYS A 27 2.92 15.90 -3.53
N TYR A 28 2.71 16.10 -2.23
CA TYR A 28 3.60 15.57 -1.19
C TYR A 28 3.64 14.03 -1.22
N ILE A 29 2.48 13.38 -1.31
CA ILE A 29 2.37 11.91 -1.42
C ILE A 29 3.08 11.42 -2.69
N ASP A 30 2.90 12.07 -3.84
CA ASP A 30 3.60 11.74 -5.09
C ASP A 30 5.12 11.83 -4.91
N LYS A 31 5.61 12.94 -4.37
CA LYS A 31 7.05 13.14 -4.14
C LYS A 31 7.62 12.08 -3.19
N PHE A 32 6.92 11.80 -2.08
CA PHE A 32 7.32 10.79 -1.10
C PHE A 32 7.37 9.38 -1.71
N ILE A 33 6.39 9.02 -2.53
CA ILE A 33 6.35 7.71 -3.20
C ILE A 33 7.43 7.63 -4.29
N ARG A 34 7.67 8.69 -5.06
CA ARG A 34 8.76 8.72 -6.05
C ARG A 34 10.12 8.55 -5.42
N ASP A 35 10.34 9.17 -4.26
CA ASP A 35 11.59 9.12 -3.51
C ASP A 35 11.84 7.72 -2.90
N LYS A 36 10.80 7.09 -2.33
CA LYS A 36 10.92 5.76 -1.70
C LYS A 36 10.69 4.56 -2.62
N SER A 37 9.96 4.72 -3.72
CA SER A 37 9.41 3.59 -4.49
C SER A 37 9.28 3.95 -5.97
N GLY A 38 10.44 4.06 -6.63
CA GLY A 38 10.54 4.52 -8.01
C GLY A 38 9.69 3.74 -9.04
N LYS A 39 8.91 4.53 -9.79
CA LYS A 39 8.20 4.29 -11.07
C LYS A 39 6.74 3.78 -11.04
N ASN A 40 5.95 4.38 -11.95
CA ASN A 40 4.52 4.15 -12.28
C ASN A 40 3.49 4.67 -11.27
N ILE A 41 3.49 5.98 -11.08
CA ILE A 41 2.45 6.70 -10.35
C ILE A 41 1.50 7.32 -11.38
N ASP A 42 0.23 6.99 -11.24
CA ASP A 42 -0.89 7.56 -11.99
C ASP A 42 -1.66 8.47 -11.02
N LYS A 43 -1.64 9.78 -11.28
CA LYS A 43 -2.25 10.81 -10.44
C LYS A 43 -3.56 11.25 -11.08
N THR A 44 -4.63 11.19 -10.30
CA THR A 44 -5.96 11.75 -10.61
C THR A 44 -6.27 12.84 -9.58
N ASP A 45 -7.24 13.71 -9.85
CA ASP A 45 -7.62 14.87 -9.02
C ASP A 45 -7.85 14.56 -7.53
N TYR A 46 -8.26 13.32 -7.20
CA TYR A 46 -8.56 12.88 -5.83
C TYR A 46 -7.91 11.55 -5.44
N SER A 47 -7.08 10.98 -6.32
CA SER A 47 -6.49 9.67 -6.07
C SER A 47 -5.11 9.55 -6.67
N LEU A 48 -4.20 8.92 -5.94
CA LEU A 48 -2.86 8.58 -6.40
C LEU A 48 -2.73 7.06 -6.41
N ARG A 49 -2.60 6.49 -7.61
CA ARG A 49 -2.37 5.06 -7.80
C ARG A 49 -0.91 4.82 -8.11
N TYR A 50 -0.28 3.89 -7.40
CA TYR A 50 1.01 3.37 -7.79
C TYR A 50 0.92 1.87 -8.06
N LYS A 51 1.53 1.44 -9.17
CA LYS A 51 1.74 0.02 -9.44
C LYS A 51 3.17 -0.32 -9.01
N GLY A 52 3.35 -1.41 -8.26
CA GLY A 52 4.70 -1.91 -8.01
C GLY A 52 5.38 -2.21 -9.35
N SER A 53 6.55 -1.59 -9.62
CA SER A 53 7.44 -1.75 -10.81
C SER A 53 6.94 -2.68 -11.93
N THR A 54 6.50 -2.11 -13.05
CA THR A 54 6.00 -2.76 -14.27
C THR A 54 7.10 -3.39 -15.14
N SER A 55 8.10 -4.04 -14.56
CA SER A 55 8.96 -4.89 -15.37
C SER A 55 8.32 -6.27 -15.45
N TYR A 56 7.92 -6.68 -16.66
CA TYR A 56 7.43 -8.04 -16.99
C TYR A 56 8.39 -9.14 -16.51
N PHE A 57 9.63 -8.77 -16.18
CA PHE A 57 10.73 -9.64 -15.76
C PHE A 57 11.30 -9.24 -14.39
N ASN A 58 10.44 -8.79 -13.46
CA ASN A 58 10.87 -8.56 -12.08
C ASN A 58 10.85 -9.89 -11.32
N TRP A 59 12.02 -10.50 -11.10
CA TRP A 59 12.21 -11.79 -10.42
C TRP A 59 11.80 -11.80 -8.93
N ASN A 60 11.23 -10.71 -8.42
CA ASN A 60 10.67 -10.63 -7.08
C ASN A 60 9.29 -11.32 -7.04
N ILE A 61 9.28 -12.64 -7.23
CA ILE A 61 8.10 -13.51 -7.22
C ILE A 61 7.41 -13.51 -5.85
N LEU A 62 8.13 -13.10 -4.80
CA LEU A 62 7.64 -12.93 -3.42
C LEU A 62 7.28 -11.48 -3.08
N ARG A 63 7.10 -10.61 -4.07
CA ARG A 63 6.68 -9.23 -3.79
C ARG A 63 5.29 -9.26 -3.17
N ALA A 64 5.21 -8.79 -1.94
CA ALA A 64 3.98 -8.85 -1.17
C ALA A 64 2.93 -7.82 -1.60
N VAL A 65 3.33 -6.74 -2.30
CA VAL A 65 2.41 -5.70 -2.79
C VAL A 65 2.46 -5.57 -4.29
N ASP A 66 1.29 -5.73 -4.91
CA ASP A 66 1.05 -5.58 -6.34
C ASP A 66 0.79 -4.13 -6.73
N LYS A 67 -0.09 -3.47 -5.96
CA LYS A 67 -0.62 -2.14 -6.25
C LYS A 67 -0.96 -1.43 -4.95
N GLY A 68 -0.85 -0.11 -4.94
CA GLY A 68 -1.38 0.73 -3.88
C GLY A 68 -2.14 1.93 -4.42
N VAL A 69 -3.12 2.39 -3.67
CA VAL A 69 -4.05 3.46 -4.03
C VAL A 69 -4.23 4.35 -2.82
N PHE A 70 -3.85 5.61 -2.95
CA PHE A 70 -4.25 6.66 -2.02
C PHE A 70 -5.49 7.35 -2.60
N ARG A 71 -6.50 7.57 -1.78
CA ARG A 71 -7.71 8.34 -2.12
C ARG A 71 -7.92 9.38 -1.04
N ILE A 72 -8.37 10.56 -1.46
CA ILE A 72 -8.85 11.59 -0.56
C ILE A 72 -10.35 11.68 -0.79
N GLU A 73 -11.13 11.22 0.18
CA GLU A 73 -12.58 11.22 0.14
C GLU A 73 -13.11 12.31 1.07
N GLU A 74 -14.17 12.99 0.66
CA GLU A 74 -14.89 13.93 1.52
C GLU A 74 -15.97 13.16 2.30
N ASP A 75 -15.86 13.13 3.62
CA ASP A 75 -16.85 12.53 4.53
C ASP A 75 -17.56 13.66 5.30
N GLY A 76 -18.54 14.27 4.63
CA GLY A 76 -19.32 15.39 5.18
C GLY A 76 -18.46 16.65 5.42
N PHE A 77 -18.22 16.99 6.69
CA PHE A 77 -17.41 18.15 7.11
C PHE A 77 -15.92 17.86 7.24
N GLN A 78 -15.51 16.61 7.04
CA GLN A 78 -14.14 16.15 7.20
C GLN A 78 -13.64 15.55 5.89
N SER A 79 -12.34 15.64 5.64
CA SER A 79 -11.71 14.88 4.57
C SER A 79 -11.01 13.66 5.16
N LYS A 80 -10.94 12.57 4.41
CA LYS A 80 -10.36 11.31 4.83
C LYS A 80 -9.35 10.85 3.80
N ILE A 81 -8.12 10.58 4.22
CA ILE A 81 -7.16 9.86 3.37
C ILE A 81 -7.33 8.37 3.62
N THR A 82 -7.60 7.66 2.54
CA THR A 82 -7.71 6.21 2.49
C THR A 82 -6.54 5.67 1.68
N TYR A 83 -5.76 4.78 2.28
CA TYR A 83 -4.69 4.06 1.64
C TYR A 83 -5.05 2.58 1.53
N GLU A 84 -5.16 2.09 0.30
CA GLU A 84 -5.45 0.70 -0.03
C GLU A 84 -4.23 0.09 -0.70
N TYR A 85 -3.87 -1.14 -0.32
CA TYR A 85 -2.88 -1.89 -1.08
C TYR A 85 -3.29 -3.35 -1.25
N PHE A 86 -2.81 -3.92 -2.33
CA PHE A 86 -3.23 -5.20 -2.87
C PHE A 86 -2.08 -6.20 -2.83
N MET A 87 -2.38 -7.43 -2.39
CA MET A 87 -1.38 -8.47 -2.10
C MET A 87 -1.67 -9.81 -2.81
N TYR A 88 -2.33 -9.79 -3.96
CA TYR A 88 -2.77 -10.98 -4.69
C TYR A 88 -1.63 -11.95 -5.02
N GLN A 89 -0.47 -11.44 -5.45
CA GLN A 89 0.66 -12.30 -5.81
C GLN A 89 1.11 -13.18 -4.65
N LEU A 90 1.20 -12.62 -3.44
CA LEU A 90 1.62 -13.37 -2.25
C LEU A 90 0.65 -14.53 -1.95
N PHE A 91 -0.66 -14.26 -2.00
CA PHE A 91 -1.68 -15.26 -1.66
C PHE A 91 -1.98 -16.27 -2.77
N ILE A 92 -1.54 -16.03 -4.00
CA ILE A 92 -1.68 -16.98 -5.13
C ILE A 92 -0.39 -17.80 -5.31
N VAL A 93 0.77 -17.13 -5.30
CA VAL A 93 2.06 -17.76 -5.58
C VAL A 93 2.50 -18.67 -4.45
N VAL A 94 2.33 -18.24 -3.19
CA VAL A 94 2.80 -19.03 -2.04
C VAL A 94 2.06 -20.37 -1.92
N PRO A 95 0.73 -20.46 -2.07
CA PRO A 95 0.04 -21.76 -2.09
C PRO A 95 0.45 -22.64 -3.28
N ILE A 96 0.65 -22.07 -4.47
CA ILE A 96 1.13 -22.83 -5.64
C ILE A 96 2.52 -23.42 -5.38
N MET A 97 3.43 -22.62 -4.84
CA MET A 97 4.76 -23.09 -4.43
C MET A 97 4.67 -24.15 -3.32
N GLY A 98 3.77 -23.97 -2.35
CA GLY A 98 3.50 -24.94 -1.30
C GLY A 98 3.02 -26.28 -1.87
N ILE A 99 2.06 -26.26 -2.81
CA ILE A 99 1.54 -27.48 -3.46
C ILE A 99 2.66 -28.18 -4.23
N GLY A 100 3.48 -27.44 -4.98
CA GLY A 100 4.66 -27.99 -5.63
C GLY A 100 5.58 -28.67 -4.61
N PHE A 101 5.90 -27.99 -3.52
CA PHE A 101 6.75 -28.54 -2.46
C PHE A 101 6.15 -29.80 -1.82
N TRP A 102 4.83 -29.85 -1.63
CA TRP A 102 4.15 -31.04 -1.14
C TRP A 102 4.30 -32.23 -2.08
N ILE A 103 4.07 -32.02 -3.37
CA ILE A 103 4.18 -33.07 -4.41
C ILE A 103 5.62 -33.60 -4.48
N PHE A 104 6.62 -32.72 -4.44
CA PHE A 104 8.03 -33.13 -4.54
C PHE A 104 8.57 -33.76 -3.26
N SER A 105 8.20 -33.24 -2.08
CA SER A 105 8.73 -33.73 -0.80
C SER A 105 7.92 -34.88 -0.19
N GLY A 106 6.68 -35.09 -0.65
CA GLY A 106 5.72 -36.00 -0.01
C GLY A 106 5.28 -35.57 1.40
N SER A 107 5.75 -34.43 1.90
CA SER A 107 5.54 -33.98 3.27
C SER A 107 4.51 -32.86 3.33
N TYR A 108 3.36 -33.16 3.94
CA TYR A 108 2.34 -32.15 4.25
C TYR A 108 2.88 -31.08 5.22
N LEU A 109 3.84 -31.44 6.07
CA LEU A 109 4.48 -30.51 7.00
C LEU A 109 5.33 -29.47 6.26
N GLY A 110 5.94 -29.86 5.14
CA GLY A 110 6.65 -28.96 4.23
C GLY A 110 5.73 -27.92 3.58
N PHE A 111 4.51 -28.32 3.22
CA PHE A 111 3.47 -27.39 2.74
C PHE A 111 3.13 -26.33 3.79
N LEU A 112 2.83 -26.77 5.03
CA LEU A 112 2.46 -25.86 6.12
C LEU A 112 3.59 -24.90 6.48
N LEU A 113 4.84 -25.36 6.52
CA LEU A 113 5.98 -24.50 6.77
C LEU A 113 6.19 -23.49 5.63
N CYS A 114 6.08 -23.93 4.38
CA CYS A 114 6.25 -23.05 3.22
C CYS A 114 5.18 -21.95 3.21
N VAL A 115 3.90 -22.31 3.37
CA VAL A 115 2.79 -21.34 3.37
C VAL A 115 2.80 -20.47 4.62
N GLY A 116 2.94 -21.07 5.80
CA GLY A 116 2.91 -20.37 7.07
C GLY A 116 4.11 -19.45 7.27
N TRP A 117 5.32 -19.89 6.91
CA TRP A 117 6.52 -19.07 7.07
C TRP A 117 6.68 -18.07 5.92
N LEU A 118 6.84 -18.54 4.68
CA LEU A 118 7.13 -17.64 3.55
C LEU A 118 5.94 -16.73 3.23
N GLY A 119 4.70 -17.24 3.35
CA GLY A 119 3.49 -16.43 3.19
C GLY A 119 3.25 -15.52 4.40
N GLY A 120 3.23 -16.10 5.60
CA GLY A 120 2.89 -15.38 6.83
C GLY A 120 3.90 -14.30 7.21
N MET A 121 5.22 -14.59 7.15
CA MET A 121 6.23 -13.58 7.46
C MET A 121 6.27 -12.46 6.43
N ASN A 122 6.22 -12.79 5.13
CA ASN A 122 6.21 -11.74 4.11
C ASN A 122 4.97 -10.86 4.23
N TRP A 123 3.81 -11.46 4.53
CA TRP A 123 2.60 -10.69 4.81
C TRP A 123 2.80 -9.76 6.00
N LEU A 124 3.28 -10.28 7.14
CA LEU A 124 3.48 -9.50 8.37
C LEU A 124 4.46 -8.33 8.17
N ILE A 125 5.63 -8.59 7.58
CA ILE A 125 6.65 -7.58 7.28
C ILE A 125 6.04 -6.47 6.42
N THR A 126 5.21 -6.86 5.44
CA THR A 126 4.60 -5.92 4.52
C THR A 126 3.53 -5.06 5.18
N VAL A 127 2.71 -5.66 6.06
CA VAL A 127 1.73 -4.91 6.86
C VAL A 127 2.42 -3.87 7.75
N ILE A 128 3.53 -4.25 8.40
CA ILE A 128 4.32 -3.34 9.24
C ILE A 128 4.91 -2.21 8.41
N ARG A 129 5.62 -2.55 7.32
CA ARG A 129 6.28 -1.58 6.45
C ARG A 129 5.31 -0.57 5.83
N HIS A 130 4.18 -1.04 5.30
CA HIS A 130 3.17 -0.15 4.73
C HIS A 130 2.40 0.64 5.79
N GLY A 131 2.32 0.11 7.01
CA GLY A 131 1.80 0.85 8.14
C GLY A 131 2.70 2.00 8.57
N SER A 132 4.00 1.75 8.71
CA SER A 132 5.00 2.78 9.00
C SER A 132 5.03 3.84 7.88
N MET A 133 5.00 3.41 6.61
CA MET A 133 4.91 4.34 5.47
C MET A 133 3.66 5.22 5.52
N PHE A 134 2.49 4.66 5.86
CA PHE A 134 1.26 5.44 6.01
C PHE A 134 1.36 6.45 7.16
N ASN A 135 1.91 6.03 8.30
CA ASN A 135 2.10 6.93 9.44
C ASN A 135 3.04 8.09 9.09
N GLU A 136 4.19 7.82 8.48
CA GLU A 136 5.13 8.86 8.04
C GLU A 136 4.49 9.86 7.06
N ILE A 137 3.65 9.37 6.13
CA ILE A 137 2.89 10.23 5.23
C ILE A 137 1.92 11.12 6.03
N THR A 138 1.19 10.54 6.97
CA THR A 138 0.22 11.30 7.76
C THR A 138 0.87 12.31 8.69
N GLU A 139 2.03 12.01 9.28
CA GLU A 139 2.81 12.94 10.10
C GLU A 139 3.39 14.08 9.26
N GLY A 140 3.87 13.79 8.06
CA GLY A 140 4.31 14.81 7.10
C GLY A 140 3.17 15.75 6.69
N ILE A 141 1.96 15.21 6.50
CA ILE A 141 0.77 16.02 6.20
C ILE A 141 0.36 16.89 7.40
N ASP A 142 0.37 16.35 8.62
CA ASP A 142 0.06 17.12 9.82
C ASP A 142 1.05 18.29 10.01
N THR A 143 2.33 18.06 9.71
CA THR A 143 3.38 19.10 9.74
C THR A 143 3.12 20.19 8.69
N LEU A 144 2.76 19.81 7.46
CA LEU A 144 2.36 20.76 6.40
C LEU A 144 1.15 21.60 6.81
N PHE A 145 0.18 21.03 7.55
CA PHE A 145 -0.96 21.79 8.06
C PHE A 145 -0.56 22.83 9.10
N ILE A 146 0.36 22.48 10.00
CA ILE A 146 0.87 23.40 11.03
C ILE A 146 1.61 24.56 10.35
N GLU A 147 2.46 24.29 9.37
CA GLU A 147 3.18 25.33 8.61
C GLU A 147 2.22 26.26 7.85
N LEU A 148 1.19 25.70 7.19
CA LEU A 148 0.18 26.50 6.48
C LEU A 148 -0.68 27.35 7.42
N LYS A 149 -0.91 26.89 8.65
CA LYS A 149 -1.65 27.66 9.66
C LYS A 149 -0.79 28.79 10.26
N ASN A 150 0.51 28.58 10.37
CA ASN A 150 1.45 29.56 10.94
C ASN A 150 1.88 30.66 9.94
N ASN A 151 1.75 30.41 8.64
CA ASN A 151 2.05 31.39 7.58
C ASN A 151 0.86 32.27 7.16
N LYS A 152 -0.20 32.30 7.96
CA LYS A 152 -1.46 33.02 7.70
C LYS A 152 -1.78 33.97 8.84
#